data_AF-A0A517SL29-F1
#
_entry.id   AF-A0A517SL29-F1
#
_cell.length_a   1.000
_cell.length_b   1.000
_cell.length_c   1.000
_cell.angle_alpha   90.00
_cell.angle_beta   90.00
_cell.angle_gamma   90.00
#
_symmetry.space_group_name_H-M   'P 1'
#
loop_
_entity.id
_entity.type
_entity.pdbx_description
1 polymer ?
#
loop_
_entity_poly.entity_id
_entity_poly.type
_entity_poly.pdbx_seq_one_letter_code
_entity_poly.pdbx_strand_id
1 'polypeptide(L)'
;MGRRSFSNALWVCAVSLACGFLPAAETATPVAPGPSAVGVRQERVAAMMQELDQRFLALAKALEKTEPERAERLLKAFEESKSTLIEPRMRQIVALLDGAQLENAGHEEAKILEDVRRLISILLKEADEREKDREEIERLKKWHQQITMMVRDEQAQKAESRKLDQTKDALDTLAKQIAAVEELLKREKELLRQTVVTAAEGVTGLTQLAANQERIRRDTEFVNSEISKARQAAESGTASAKPAPAADLPPGPGQKPLAEAAKQQKSAEEHLAATQAKSARTAEEQAVKELEKALDELKKEEERLKSPPPDALDKLAEKQEALAKKTESLNDQIAKAAQAGKPGEGACSACSKCLGGACESMASAASSLKKKSPGAAAAEQKKAEDQLNEAKKEVEKRLAELGEKPEDEALERLETIFTEMLARQQPVTTQTSEFHQERQGAQGELRRAERITIRRLSQEESELAEMAGKALKLIEEDGTTISFPVIVSDMQESLMQISNRIEKQETGETTQTMQKEVEKTLEELIEALKVARKGGGGGGKGGGNCKPCLLPNTAELKLLRQLQLRINRRTVDFQNARPQGDLDQPRQKEVQRIAGLQRNVATMVREILSRQQEAAGGGLQFPGVELLNLTE
;
A
#
# COMPACT_ATOMS: atom_id res chain seq x y z
N MET A 1 84.42 15.75 6.06
CA MET A 1 83.76 16.77 5.21
C MET A 1 82.85 17.58 6.11
N GLY A 2 82.88 18.89 6.27
CA GLY A 2 83.83 19.98 6.00
C GLY A 2 83.46 21.05 7.04
N ARG A 3 84.43 21.58 7.81
CA ARG A 3 85.00 22.94 7.63
C ARG A 3 83.94 24.04 7.81
N ARG A 4 84.03 25.04 8.70
CA ARG A 4 85.16 25.84 9.24
C ARG A 4 84.55 26.75 10.34
N SER A 5 85.13 26.90 11.54
CA SER A 5 86.13 27.92 11.96
C SER A 5 85.59 29.37 11.95
N PHE A 6 85.90 30.32 12.83
CA PHE A 6 87.09 30.61 13.63
C PHE A 6 86.76 31.81 14.57
N SER A 7 87.48 31.91 15.70
CA SER A 7 88.00 33.16 16.30
C SER A 7 87.02 34.13 17.02
N ASN A 8 87.36 34.81 18.12
CA ASN A 8 88.68 35.14 18.68
C ASN A 8 88.62 35.62 20.15
N ALA A 9 89.74 35.38 20.84
CA ALA A 9 90.47 36.22 21.81
C ALA A 9 89.81 36.68 23.13
N LEU A 10 90.30 36.26 24.31
CA LEU A 10 91.51 36.69 25.05
C LEU A 10 91.42 38.12 25.63
N TRP A 11 91.29 38.25 26.96
CA TRP A 11 92.33 38.91 27.78
C TRP A 11 92.25 38.55 29.26
N VAL A 12 93.45 38.32 29.79
CA VAL A 12 93.85 38.10 31.18
C VAL A 12 93.96 39.46 31.87
N CYS A 13 93.62 39.57 33.16
CA CYS A 13 94.51 40.15 34.18
C CYS A 13 93.89 40.14 35.57
N ALA A 14 94.73 39.71 36.51
CA ALA A 14 94.57 39.74 37.95
C ALA A 14 94.40 41.18 38.49
N VAL A 15 93.94 41.31 39.74
CA VAL A 15 94.66 41.99 40.84
C VAL A 15 93.77 42.08 42.10
N SER A 16 94.31 41.50 43.17
CA SER A 16 94.31 41.89 44.59
C SER A 16 93.07 42.34 45.37
N LEU A 17 92.99 41.72 46.55
CA LEU A 17 92.40 42.15 47.82
C LEU A 17 92.33 43.67 48.03
N ALA A 18 91.15 44.13 48.49
CA ALA A 18 91.04 45.19 49.48
C ALA A 18 89.78 44.97 50.34
N CYS A 19 89.96 44.81 51.65
CA CYS A 19 88.92 44.90 52.65
C CYS A 19 88.28 46.29 52.64
N GLY A 20 86.95 46.36 52.62
CA GLY A 20 86.19 47.60 52.75
C GLY A 20 84.77 47.33 53.21
N PHE A 21 84.49 47.73 54.44
CA PHE A 21 83.19 47.75 55.14
C PHE A 21 82.11 48.48 54.32
N LEU A 22 80.91 47.90 54.16
CA LEU A 22 79.65 48.54 53.71
C LEU A 22 78.45 47.67 54.19
N PRO A 23 77.24 48.25 54.32
CA PRO A 23 76.37 48.12 55.47
C PRO A 23 75.36 46.99 55.34
N ALA A 24 74.75 46.63 56.47
CA ALA A 24 73.62 45.71 56.55
C ALA A 24 72.50 46.14 55.58
N ALA A 25 72.37 45.41 54.48
CA ALA A 25 71.14 45.39 53.71
C ALA A 25 70.11 44.65 54.56
N GLU A 26 69.13 45.39 55.07
CA GLU A 26 67.85 44.85 55.53
C GLU A 26 67.36 43.86 54.48
N THR A 27 67.38 42.58 54.83
CA THR A 27 66.61 41.56 54.12
C THR A 27 65.15 41.94 54.32
N ALA A 28 64.58 42.67 53.36
CA ALA A 28 63.15 42.74 53.18
C ALA A 28 62.66 41.29 53.11
N THR A 29 61.91 40.88 54.13
CA THR A 29 61.14 39.66 54.11
C THR A 29 60.24 39.69 52.87
N PRO A 30 60.17 38.63 52.06
CA PRO A 30 59.23 38.59 50.96
C PRO A 30 57.83 38.69 51.55
N VAL A 31 57.12 39.76 51.22
CA VAL A 31 55.69 39.90 51.52
C VAL A 31 55.01 38.68 50.92
N ALA A 32 54.39 37.86 51.77
CA ALA A 32 53.62 36.71 51.34
C ALA A 32 52.57 37.14 50.30
N PRO A 33 52.37 36.36 49.21
CA PRO A 33 51.40 36.72 48.19
C PRO A 33 50.01 36.79 48.82
N GLY A 34 49.45 38.00 48.89
CA GLY A 34 48.06 38.21 49.25
C GLY A 34 47.16 37.91 48.03
N PRO A 35 45.88 37.56 48.25
CA PRO A 35 44.97 37.22 47.17
C PRO A 35 44.83 38.38 46.19
N SER A 36 45.10 38.10 44.92
CA SER A 36 44.98 39.06 43.82
C SER A 36 43.51 39.24 43.43
N ALA A 37 43.10 40.42 42.98
CA ALA A 37 41.71 40.67 42.57
C ALA A 37 41.25 39.76 41.42
N VAL A 38 42.18 39.30 40.58
CA VAL A 38 41.93 38.34 39.49
C VAL A 38 41.90 36.90 40.03
N GLY A 39 42.80 36.55 40.97
CA GLY A 39 42.79 35.27 41.68
C GLY A 39 41.47 35.00 42.41
N VAL A 40 40.92 35.98 43.12
CA VAL A 40 39.60 35.87 43.79
C VAL A 40 38.46 35.58 42.79
N ARG A 41 38.51 36.18 41.60
CA ARG A 41 37.52 35.90 40.54
C ARG A 41 37.70 34.49 39.99
N GLN A 42 38.95 34.06 39.79
CA GLN A 42 39.26 32.72 39.31
C GLN A 42 38.90 31.63 40.32
N GLU A 43 39.05 31.91 41.62
CA GLU A 43 38.60 31.04 42.71
C GLU A 43 37.07 30.87 42.69
N ARG A 44 36.33 31.94 42.40
CA ARG A 44 34.87 31.87 42.20
C ARG A 44 34.50 31.00 41.00
N VAL A 45 35.23 31.09 39.89
CA VAL A 45 35.00 30.23 38.71
C VAL A 45 35.30 28.77 39.03
N ALA A 46 36.36 28.48 39.79
CA ALA A 46 36.67 27.14 40.25
C ALA A 46 35.54 26.56 41.13
N ALA A 47 34.98 27.38 42.04
CA ALA A 47 33.83 26.99 42.85
C ALA A 47 32.57 26.71 42.00
N MET A 48 32.33 27.51 40.96
CA MET A 48 31.22 27.27 40.01
C MET A 48 31.40 25.96 39.25
N MET A 49 32.62 25.59 38.87
CA MET A 49 32.90 24.30 38.23
C MET A 49 32.62 23.13 39.17
N GLN A 50 32.98 23.26 40.45
CA GLN A 50 32.67 22.26 41.46
C GLN A 50 31.15 22.11 41.68
N GLU A 51 30.41 23.22 41.67
CA GLU A 51 28.96 23.19 41.74
C GLU A 51 28.33 22.55 40.48
N LEU A 52 28.90 22.82 39.30
CA LEU A 52 28.46 22.21 38.04
C LEU A 52 28.62 20.69 38.07
N ASP A 53 29.76 20.18 38.54
CA ASP A 53 30.02 18.75 38.71
C ASP A 53 29.01 18.08 39.65
N GLN A 54 28.66 18.75 40.76
CA GLN A 54 27.64 18.26 41.70
C GLN A 54 26.25 18.22 41.05
N ARG A 55 25.92 19.23 40.25
CA ARG A 55 24.66 19.30 39.51
C ARG A 55 24.56 18.21 38.44
N PHE A 56 25.66 17.85 37.76
CA PHE A 56 25.68 16.74 36.81
C PHE A 56 25.24 15.43 37.48
N LEU A 57 25.80 15.10 38.65
CA LEU A 57 25.42 13.90 39.40
C LEU A 57 23.96 13.95 39.90
N ALA A 58 23.55 15.10 40.45
CA ALA A 58 22.19 15.26 40.99
C ALA A 58 21.13 15.14 39.90
N LEU A 59 21.37 15.78 38.74
CA LEU A 59 20.48 15.69 37.58
C LEU A 59 20.51 14.30 36.94
N ALA A 60 21.68 13.66 36.86
CA ALA A 60 21.77 12.30 36.34
C ALA A 60 20.90 11.34 37.16
N LYS A 61 20.97 11.41 38.48
CA LYS A 61 20.15 10.59 39.37
C LYS A 61 18.65 10.90 39.28
N ALA A 62 18.29 12.16 39.07
CA ALA A 62 16.89 12.56 38.89
C ALA A 62 16.32 12.06 37.56
N LEU A 63 17.14 12.04 36.51
CA LEU A 63 16.77 11.66 35.16
C LEU A 63 16.92 10.16 34.87
N GLU A 64 17.56 9.39 35.75
CA GLU A 64 17.85 7.97 35.55
C GLU A 64 16.63 7.12 35.17
N LYS A 65 15.45 7.46 35.70
CA LYS A 65 14.19 6.73 35.44
C LYS A 65 13.36 7.29 34.29
N THR A 66 13.45 8.60 34.05
CA THR A 66 12.63 9.28 33.04
C THR A 66 13.36 9.40 31.70
N GLU A 67 14.68 9.59 31.74
CA GLU A 67 15.56 9.85 30.60
C GLU A 67 16.98 9.30 30.87
N PRO A 68 17.16 7.97 30.90
CA PRO A 68 18.41 7.30 31.30
C PRO A 68 19.63 7.74 30.48
N GLU A 69 19.44 8.07 29.20
CA GLU A 69 20.51 8.54 28.32
C GLU A 69 21.02 9.94 28.68
N ARG A 70 20.13 10.84 29.16
CA ARG A 70 20.57 12.15 29.67
C ARG A 70 21.36 11.99 30.96
N ALA A 71 20.99 11.02 31.78
CA ALA A 71 21.72 10.67 32.99
C ALA A 71 23.13 10.14 32.67
N GLU A 72 23.26 9.22 31.71
CA GLU A 72 24.55 8.67 31.29
C GLU A 72 25.48 9.75 30.69
N ARG A 73 24.94 10.74 29.98
CA ARG A 73 25.72 11.88 29.47
C ARG A 73 26.23 12.81 30.54
N LEU A 74 25.38 13.13 31.51
CA LEU A 74 25.80 13.94 32.66
C LEU A 74 26.90 13.20 33.45
N LEU A 75 26.83 11.86 33.53
CA LEU A 75 27.88 11.03 34.09
C LEU A 75 29.16 11.04 33.24
N LYS A 76 29.08 10.88 31.92
CA LYS A 76 30.26 10.97 31.02
C LYS A 76 30.91 12.35 31.03
N ALA A 77 30.12 13.42 31.03
CA ALA A 77 30.62 14.78 31.14
C ALA A 77 31.28 15.04 32.51
N PHE A 78 30.73 14.46 33.58
CA PHE A 78 31.34 14.49 34.91
C PHE A 78 32.65 13.68 34.94
N GLU A 79 32.67 12.47 34.38
CA GLU A 79 33.88 11.63 34.27
C GLU A 79 34.98 12.35 33.46
N GLU A 80 34.62 12.98 32.35
CA GLU A 80 35.55 13.74 31.52
C GLU A 80 36.06 15.01 32.25
N SER A 81 35.19 15.68 33.02
CA SER A 81 35.57 16.82 33.88
C SER A 81 36.60 16.41 34.94
N LYS A 82 36.42 15.22 35.53
CA LYS A 82 37.35 14.67 36.51
C LYS A 82 38.64 14.12 35.87
N SER A 83 38.56 13.49 34.70
CA SER A 83 39.73 12.93 34.01
C SER A 83 40.69 14.03 33.52
N THR A 84 40.15 15.16 33.09
CA THR A 84 40.91 16.35 32.63
C THR A 84 41.36 17.27 33.78
N LEU A 85 40.96 16.94 35.03
CA LEU A 85 41.33 17.64 36.26
C LEU A 85 41.06 19.15 36.20
N ILE A 86 39.92 19.55 35.62
CA ILE A 86 39.57 20.96 35.39
C ILE A 86 39.55 21.74 36.73
N GLU A 87 38.84 21.24 37.74
CA GLU A 87 38.74 21.90 39.06
C GLU A 87 40.12 22.04 39.77
N PRO A 88 40.96 20.98 39.89
CA PRO A 88 42.33 21.11 40.39
C PRO A 88 43.20 22.11 39.62
N ARG A 89 43.12 22.12 38.29
CA ARG A 89 43.91 23.02 37.44
C ARG A 89 43.43 24.47 37.56
N MET A 90 42.13 24.71 37.72
CA MET A 90 41.60 26.03 38.05
C MET A 90 42.13 26.54 39.39
N ARG A 91 42.23 25.70 40.43
CA ARG A 91 42.86 26.06 41.71
C ARG A 91 44.35 26.33 41.58
N GLN A 92 45.07 25.59 40.73
CA GLN A 92 46.47 25.85 40.44
C GLN A 92 46.67 27.22 39.77
N ILE A 93 45.77 27.62 38.87
CA ILE A 93 45.79 28.95 38.25
C ILE A 93 45.60 30.04 39.30
N VAL A 94 44.74 29.86 40.30
CA VAL A 94 44.60 30.82 41.42
C VAL A 94 45.94 31.03 42.12
N ALA A 95 46.67 29.95 42.44
CA ALA A 95 47.99 30.04 43.05
C ALA A 95 49.04 30.72 42.15
N LEU A 96 48.99 30.50 40.83
CA LEU A 96 49.86 31.16 39.85
C LEU A 96 49.53 32.66 39.73
N LEU A 97 48.26 33.04 39.77
CA LEU A 97 47.79 34.42 39.71
C LEU A 97 48.17 35.19 40.97
N ASP A 98 48.01 34.59 42.16
CA ASP A 98 48.40 35.19 43.44
C ASP A 98 49.92 35.30 43.58
N GLY A 99 50.67 34.39 42.95
CA GLY A 99 52.13 34.45 42.81
C GLY A 99 52.65 35.38 41.69
N ALA A 100 51.76 36.16 41.04
CA ALA A 100 52.07 37.04 39.91
C ALA A 100 52.72 36.35 38.68
N GLN A 101 52.54 35.04 38.51
CA GLN A 101 53.04 34.25 37.38
C GLN A 101 52.04 34.24 36.21
N LEU A 102 51.81 35.41 35.62
CA LEU A 102 50.73 35.64 34.64
C LEU A 102 50.88 34.84 33.33
N GLU A 103 52.10 34.63 32.85
CA GLU A 103 52.35 33.89 31.60
C GLU A 103 52.00 32.40 31.74
N ASN A 104 52.38 31.78 32.86
CA ASN A 104 52.03 30.39 33.17
C ASN A 104 50.53 30.23 33.43
N ALA A 105 49.91 31.20 34.13
CA ALA A 105 48.46 31.22 34.35
C ALA A 105 47.70 31.28 33.02
N GLY A 106 48.11 32.15 32.09
CA GLY A 106 47.47 32.28 30.77
C GLY A 106 47.58 31.00 29.91
N HIS A 107 48.72 30.31 29.95
CA HIS A 107 48.86 29.02 29.24
C HIS A 107 47.95 27.92 29.79
N GLU A 108 47.77 27.84 31.11
CA GLU A 108 46.85 26.86 31.71
C GLU A 108 45.38 27.25 31.51
N GLU A 109 45.03 28.55 31.54
CA GLU A 109 43.69 29.03 31.21
C GLU A 109 43.27 28.66 29.78
N ALA A 110 44.19 28.78 28.80
CA ALA A 110 43.91 28.43 27.41
C ALA A 110 43.57 26.94 27.24
N LYS A 111 44.28 26.05 27.95
CA LYS A 111 44.03 24.61 27.93
C LYS A 111 42.70 24.28 28.63
N ILE A 112 42.41 24.91 29.76
CA ILE A 112 41.12 24.70 30.46
C ILE A 112 39.94 25.15 29.58
N LEU A 113 40.09 26.23 28.82
CA LEU A 113 39.06 26.65 27.87
C LEU A 113 38.80 25.60 26.77
N GLU A 114 39.84 24.90 26.31
CA GLU A 114 39.71 23.79 25.38
C GLU A 114 38.96 22.60 26.02
N ASP A 115 39.31 22.25 27.25
CA ASP A 115 38.66 21.17 28.02
C ASP A 115 37.18 21.48 28.31
N VAL A 116 36.86 22.72 28.69
CA VAL A 116 35.47 23.18 28.92
C VAL A 116 34.66 23.17 27.61
N ARG A 117 35.27 23.57 26.48
CA ARG A 117 34.60 23.46 25.17
C ARG A 117 34.32 22.01 24.79
N ARG A 118 35.22 21.09 25.15
CA ARG A 118 35.03 19.65 24.93
C ARG A 118 33.88 19.10 25.77
N LEU A 119 33.76 19.52 27.03
CA LEU A 119 32.60 19.19 27.88
C LEU A 119 31.29 19.70 27.31
N ILE A 120 31.26 20.95 26.85
CA ILE A 120 30.08 21.53 26.19
C ILE A 120 29.72 20.73 24.93
N SER A 121 30.71 20.30 24.15
CA SER A 121 30.48 19.46 22.97
C SER A 121 29.88 18.10 23.33
N ILE A 122 30.34 17.43 24.39
CA ILE A 122 29.77 16.16 24.87
C ILE A 122 28.31 16.34 25.31
N LEU A 123 28.00 17.45 25.96
CA LEU A 123 26.64 17.74 26.44
C LEU A 123 25.68 18.09 25.29
N LEU A 124 26.17 18.71 24.21
CA LEU A 124 25.36 19.18 23.08
C LEU A 124 25.28 18.18 21.90
N LYS A 125 26.24 17.25 21.75
CA LYS A 125 26.36 16.36 20.57
C LYS A 125 25.08 15.57 20.24
N GLU A 126 24.43 14.98 21.25
CA GLU A 126 23.21 14.19 21.04
C GLU A 126 21.97 15.04 20.74
N ALA A 127 21.93 16.33 21.12
CA ALA A 127 20.82 17.20 20.74
C ALA A 127 20.85 17.47 19.22
N ASP A 128 22.04 17.75 18.68
CA ASP A 128 22.27 17.92 17.25
C ASP A 128 22.08 16.61 16.47
N GLU A 129 22.49 15.47 17.02
CA GLU A 129 22.27 14.15 16.41
C GLU A 129 20.78 13.77 16.39
N ARG A 130 20.04 14.00 17.48
CA ARG A 130 18.59 13.75 17.51
C ARG A 130 17.79 14.66 16.59
N GLU A 131 18.18 15.92 16.43
CA GLU A 131 17.56 16.80 15.44
C GLU A 131 17.83 16.30 14.02
N LYS A 132 19.06 15.84 13.73
CA LYS A 132 19.40 15.23 12.44
C LYS A 132 18.64 13.93 12.19
N ASP A 133 18.50 13.08 13.19
CA ASP A 133 17.73 11.84 13.11
C ASP A 133 16.25 12.15 12.85
N ARG A 134 15.67 13.14 13.53
CA ARG A 134 14.29 13.60 13.25
C ARG A 134 14.12 14.11 11.82
N GLU A 135 15.05 14.94 11.34
CA GLU A 135 15.04 15.42 9.96
C GLU A 135 15.23 14.29 8.93
N GLU A 136 15.96 13.25 9.28
CA GLU A 136 16.12 12.05 8.45
C GLU A 136 14.87 11.20 8.45
N ILE A 137 14.28 10.93 9.61
CA ILE A 137 13.01 10.23 9.79
C ILE A 137 11.92 10.89 8.95
N GLU A 138 11.73 12.21 9.07
CA GLU A 138 10.69 12.93 8.31
C GLU A 138 10.92 12.85 6.80
N ARG A 139 12.17 12.90 6.35
CA ARG A 139 12.50 12.71 4.92
C ARG A 139 12.21 11.28 4.46
N LEU A 140 12.63 10.28 5.23
CA LEU A 140 12.41 8.88 4.92
C LEU A 140 10.91 8.53 4.92
N LYS A 141 10.13 9.04 5.87
CA LYS A 141 8.66 8.92 5.89
C LYS A 141 8.04 9.50 4.62
N LYS A 142 8.48 10.68 4.20
CA LYS A 142 8.01 11.31 2.96
C LYS A 142 8.37 10.47 1.72
N TRP A 143 9.57 9.92 1.64
CA TRP A 143 9.97 9.04 0.54
C TRP A 143 9.18 7.73 0.55
N HIS A 144 9.00 7.11 1.72
CA HIS A 144 8.19 5.91 1.89
C HIS A 144 6.75 6.09 1.40
N GLN A 145 6.11 7.21 1.76
CA GLN A 145 4.79 7.56 1.28
C GLN A 145 4.76 7.72 -0.25
N GLN A 146 5.73 8.46 -0.82
CA GLN A 146 5.80 8.65 -2.27
C GLN A 146 6.02 7.34 -3.03
N ILE A 147 6.92 6.47 -2.56
CA ILE A 147 7.16 5.15 -3.16
C ILE A 147 5.90 4.29 -3.05
N THR A 148 5.21 4.32 -1.91
CA THR A 148 3.96 3.55 -1.73
C THR A 148 2.87 4.00 -2.70
N MET A 149 2.70 5.30 -2.91
CA MET A 149 1.80 5.83 -3.93
C MET A 149 2.19 5.36 -5.35
N MET A 150 3.49 5.36 -5.67
CA MET A 150 3.98 4.89 -6.97
C MET A 150 3.71 3.39 -7.18
N VAL A 151 3.88 2.56 -6.15
CA VAL A 151 3.55 1.12 -6.21
C VAL A 151 2.07 0.92 -6.54
N ARG A 152 1.19 1.69 -5.91
CA ARG A 152 -0.26 1.62 -6.16
C ARG A 152 -0.62 2.05 -7.57
N ASP A 153 -0.08 3.18 -8.03
CA ASP A 153 -0.30 3.65 -9.40
C ASP A 153 0.18 2.62 -10.43
N GLU A 154 1.33 1.97 -10.19
CA GLU A 154 1.88 0.92 -11.05
C GLU A 154 0.99 -0.33 -11.06
N GLN A 155 0.49 -0.76 -9.90
CA GLN A 155 -0.44 -1.89 -9.81
C GLN A 155 -1.75 -1.64 -10.56
N ALA A 156 -2.31 -0.43 -10.43
CA ALA A 156 -3.52 -0.04 -11.14
C ALA A 156 -3.30 -0.04 -12.66
N GLN A 157 -2.19 0.55 -13.12
CA GLN A 157 -1.84 0.58 -14.54
C GLN A 157 -1.58 -0.83 -15.10
N LYS A 158 -0.92 -1.71 -14.33
CA LYS A 158 -0.73 -3.12 -14.69
C LYS A 158 -2.05 -3.88 -14.81
N ALA A 159 -3.00 -3.62 -13.92
CA ALA A 159 -4.34 -4.23 -14.00
C ALA A 159 -5.10 -3.74 -15.25
N GLU A 160 -5.00 -2.45 -15.60
CA GLU A 160 -5.53 -1.91 -16.85
C GLU A 160 -4.87 -2.56 -18.07
N SER A 161 -3.54 -2.68 -18.12
CA SER A 161 -2.81 -3.36 -19.20
C SER A 161 -3.28 -4.81 -19.39
N ARG A 162 -3.40 -5.58 -18.31
CA ARG A 162 -3.87 -6.98 -18.38
C ARG A 162 -5.29 -7.10 -18.93
N LYS A 163 -6.19 -6.20 -18.54
CA LYS A 163 -7.56 -6.18 -19.07
C LYS A 163 -7.56 -5.88 -20.58
N LEU A 164 -6.73 -4.93 -21.01
CA LEU A 164 -6.60 -4.58 -22.43
C LEU A 164 -6.00 -5.74 -23.25
N ASP A 165 -5.02 -6.46 -22.70
CA ASP A 165 -4.42 -7.64 -23.31
C ASP A 165 -5.44 -8.77 -23.49
N GLN A 166 -6.20 -9.08 -22.43
CA GLN A 166 -7.29 -10.06 -22.49
C GLN A 166 -8.37 -9.67 -23.50
N THR A 167 -8.71 -8.38 -23.59
CA THR A 167 -9.70 -7.88 -24.55
C THR A 167 -9.17 -8.01 -25.98
N LYS A 168 -7.88 -7.74 -26.21
CA LYS A 168 -7.22 -7.90 -27.51
C LYS A 168 -7.21 -9.36 -27.95
N ASP A 169 -6.79 -10.29 -27.08
CA ASP A 169 -6.78 -11.72 -27.38
C ASP A 169 -8.19 -12.26 -27.66
N ALA A 170 -9.19 -11.78 -26.92
CA ALA A 170 -10.58 -12.11 -27.17
C ALA A 170 -11.06 -11.61 -28.54
N LEU A 171 -10.74 -10.37 -28.92
CA LEU A 171 -11.06 -9.82 -30.25
C LEU A 171 -10.37 -10.58 -31.38
N ASP A 172 -9.08 -10.91 -31.26
CA ASP A 172 -8.34 -11.68 -32.27
C ASP A 172 -8.91 -13.10 -32.42
N THR A 173 -9.36 -13.71 -31.32
CA THR A 173 -10.03 -15.01 -31.33
C THR A 173 -11.40 -14.92 -31.99
N LEU A 174 -12.19 -13.91 -31.64
CA LEU A 174 -13.52 -13.70 -32.18
C LEU A 174 -13.48 -13.39 -33.69
N ALA A 175 -12.51 -12.60 -34.14
CA ALA A 175 -12.29 -12.34 -35.57
C ALA A 175 -12.03 -13.62 -36.38
N LYS A 176 -11.25 -14.56 -35.82
CA LYS A 176 -11.03 -15.88 -36.45
C LYS A 176 -12.31 -16.71 -36.49
N GLN A 177 -13.12 -16.66 -35.43
CA GLN A 177 -14.41 -17.38 -35.36
C GLN A 177 -15.40 -16.81 -36.38
N ILE A 178 -15.50 -15.48 -36.48
CA ILE A 178 -16.33 -14.79 -37.49
C ILE A 178 -15.91 -15.21 -38.89
N ALA A 179 -14.61 -15.16 -39.21
CA ALA A 179 -14.11 -15.56 -40.53
C ALA A 179 -14.43 -17.03 -40.86
N ALA A 180 -14.35 -17.94 -39.88
CA ALA A 180 -14.70 -19.35 -40.05
C ALA A 180 -16.20 -19.54 -40.34
N VAL A 181 -17.08 -18.83 -39.61
CA VAL A 181 -18.53 -18.89 -39.84
C VAL A 181 -18.92 -18.25 -41.18
N GLU A 182 -18.26 -17.17 -41.60
CA GLU A 182 -18.47 -16.55 -42.92
C GLU A 182 -18.12 -17.52 -44.07
N GLU A 183 -17.03 -18.26 -43.94
CA GLU A 183 -16.63 -19.28 -44.91
C GLU A 183 -17.62 -20.45 -44.94
N LEU A 184 -18.10 -20.93 -43.77
CA LEU A 184 -19.15 -21.94 -43.69
C LEU A 184 -20.44 -21.47 -44.38
N LEU A 185 -20.88 -20.24 -44.09
CA LEU A 185 -22.07 -19.64 -44.66
C LEU A 185 -21.96 -19.53 -46.19
N LYS A 186 -20.77 -19.17 -46.70
CA LYS A 186 -20.50 -19.11 -48.14
C LYS A 186 -20.60 -20.49 -48.79
N ARG A 187 -20.03 -21.53 -48.16
CA ARG A 187 -20.09 -22.92 -48.65
C ARG A 187 -21.52 -23.45 -48.65
N GLU A 188 -22.28 -23.20 -47.58
CA GLU A 188 -23.69 -23.63 -47.47
C GLU A 188 -24.57 -22.96 -48.53
N LYS A 189 -24.39 -21.65 -48.76
CA LYS A 189 -25.11 -20.91 -49.83
C LYS A 189 -24.77 -21.41 -51.23
N GLU A 190 -23.53 -21.80 -51.46
CA GLU A 190 -23.11 -22.37 -52.75
C GLU A 190 -23.67 -23.78 -52.95
N LEU A 191 -23.64 -24.62 -51.90
CA LEU A 191 -24.27 -25.93 -51.93
C LEU A 191 -25.77 -25.82 -52.23
N LEU A 192 -26.47 -24.91 -51.54
CA LEU A 192 -27.89 -24.62 -51.79
C LEU A 192 -28.17 -24.27 -53.26
N ARG A 193 -27.31 -23.47 -53.89
CA ARG A 193 -27.43 -23.17 -55.33
C ARG A 193 -27.21 -24.42 -56.19
N GLN A 194 -26.22 -25.23 -55.86
CA GLN A 194 -25.92 -26.47 -56.59
C GLN A 194 -27.05 -27.49 -56.45
N THR A 195 -27.68 -27.62 -55.28
CA THR A 195 -28.85 -28.47 -55.02
C THR A 195 -30.04 -28.06 -55.91
N VAL A 196 -30.20 -26.76 -56.19
CA VAL A 196 -31.24 -26.26 -57.11
C VAL A 196 -30.95 -26.64 -58.57
N VAL A 197 -29.69 -26.59 -59.00
CA VAL A 197 -29.28 -26.87 -60.38
C VAL A 197 -29.23 -28.37 -60.69
N THR A 198 -28.59 -29.15 -59.84
CA THR A 198 -28.38 -30.61 -60.00
C THR A 198 -29.62 -31.45 -59.71
N ALA A 199 -30.71 -30.86 -59.20
CA ALA A 199 -32.01 -31.53 -59.09
C ALA A 199 -32.52 -32.08 -60.45
N ALA A 200 -31.97 -31.59 -61.57
CA ALA A 200 -32.26 -32.07 -62.93
C ALA A 200 -31.29 -33.16 -63.45
N GLU A 201 -30.14 -33.39 -62.80
CA GLU A 201 -29.04 -34.25 -63.29
C GLU A 201 -29.08 -35.69 -62.75
N GLY A 202 -30.06 -36.03 -61.90
CA GLY A 202 -30.31 -37.39 -61.42
C GLY A 202 -29.52 -37.83 -60.18
N VAL A 203 -29.62 -39.11 -59.82
CA VAL A 203 -29.21 -39.68 -58.51
C VAL A 203 -27.71 -39.51 -58.19
N THR A 204 -26.84 -39.52 -59.20
CA THR A 204 -25.39 -39.39 -59.05
C THR A 204 -24.95 -38.00 -58.57
N GLY A 205 -25.61 -36.92 -59.03
CA GLY A 205 -25.30 -35.55 -58.58
C GLY A 205 -25.70 -35.29 -57.13
N LEU A 206 -26.87 -35.81 -56.72
CA LEU A 206 -27.38 -35.68 -55.34
C LEU A 206 -26.49 -36.42 -54.32
N THR A 207 -25.88 -37.54 -54.72
CA THR A 207 -24.95 -38.28 -53.86
C THR A 207 -23.68 -37.48 -53.56
N GLN A 208 -23.16 -36.74 -54.55
CA GLN A 208 -21.99 -35.87 -54.36
C GLN A 208 -22.32 -34.66 -53.48
N LEU A 209 -23.53 -34.10 -53.61
CA LEU A 209 -24.00 -33.03 -52.74
C LEU A 209 -24.17 -33.47 -51.29
N ALA A 210 -24.69 -34.68 -51.05
CA ALA A 210 -24.78 -35.23 -49.70
C ALA A 210 -23.41 -35.31 -49.02
N ALA A 211 -22.37 -35.75 -49.75
CA ALA A 211 -21.01 -35.80 -49.24
C ALA A 211 -20.42 -34.40 -48.96
N ASN A 212 -20.76 -33.40 -49.78
CA ASN A 212 -20.37 -32.01 -49.55
C ASN A 212 -21.10 -31.42 -48.33
N GLN A 213 -22.39 -31.71 -48.18
CA GLN A 213 -23.19 -31.32 -47.01
C GLN A 213 -22.61 -31.89 -45.71
N GLU A 214 -22.24 -33.18 -45.71
CA GLU A 214 -21.62 -33.84 -44.56
C GLU A 214 -20.32 -33.15 -44.14
N ARG A 215 -19.51 -32.72 -45.11
CA ARG A 215 -18.27 -31.96 -44.84
C ARG A 215 -18.57 -30.61 -44.20
N ILE A 216 -19.53 -29.86 -44.73
CA ILE A 216 -19.92 -28.56 -44.14
C ILE A 216 -20.47 -28.76 -42.72
N ARG A 217 -21.25 -29.82 -42.48
CA ARG A 217 -21.71 -30.19 -41.13
C ARG A 217 -20.55 -30.45 -40.18
N ARG A 218 -19.58 -31.27 -40.59
CA ARG A 218 -18.39 -31.58 -39.78
C ARG A 218 -17.57 -30.33 -39.47
N ASP A 219 -17.37 -29.45 -40.45
CA ASP A 219 -16.67 -28.17 -40.25
C ASP A 219 -17.46 -27.24 -39.30
N THR A 220 -18.80 -27.24 -39.39
CA THR A 220 -19.69 -26.47 -38.49
C THR A 220 -19.62 -26.98 -37.05
N GLU A 221 -19.63 -28.29 -36.84
CA GLU A 221 -19.42 -28.92 -35.53
C GLU A 221 -18.03 -28.62 -34.98
N PHE A 222 -17.01 -28.65 -35.84
CA PHE A 222 -15.64 -28.32 -35.46
C PHE A 222 -15.52 -26.87 -35.00
N VAL A 223 -16.04 -25.91 -35.77
CA VAL A 223 -16.06 -24.48 -35.40
C VAL A 223 -16.81 -24.27 -34.08
N ASN A 224 -17.96 -24.91 -33.88
CA ASN A 224 -18.70 -24.83 -32.62
C ASN A 224 -17.87 -25.38 -31.43
N SER A 225 -17.12 -26.46 -31.66
CA SER A 225 -16.23 -27.03 -30.64
C SER A 225 -15.05 -26.09 -30.31
N GLU A 226 -14.47 -25.43 -31.32
CA GLU A 226 -13.36 -24.48 -31.12
C GLU A 226 -13.82 -23.22 -30.38
N ILE A 227 -15.02 -22.71 -30.66
CA ILE A 227 -15.63 -21.61 -29.90
C ILE A 227 -15.83 -22.03 -28.43
N SER A 228 -16.25 -23.27 -28.20
CA SER A 228 -16.44 -23.82 -26.85
C SER A 228 -15.11 -23.95 -26.09
N LYS A 229 -14.06 -24.48 -26.73
CA LYS A 229 -12.72 -24.60 -26.14
C LYS A 229 -12.08 -23.24 -25.86
N ALA A 230 -12.18 -22.29 -26.79
CA ALA A 230 -11.65 -20.94 -26.63
C ALA A 230 -12.28 -20.25 -25.42
N ARG A 231 -13.58 -20.45 -25.20
CA ARG A 231 -14.28 -19.94 -24.03
C ARG A 231 -13.85 -20.62 -22.73
N GLN A 232 -13.72 -21.95 -22.72
CA GLN A 232 -13.21 -22.66 -21.56
C GLN A 232 -11.81 -22.17 -21.18
N ALA A 233 -10.93 -21.94 -22.16
CA ALA A 233 -9.60 -21.41 -21.95
C ALA A 233 -9.60 -19.97 -21.37
N ALA A 234 -10.55 -19.13 -21.81
CA ALA A 234 -10.71 -17.77 -21.28
C ALA A 234 -11.22 -17.75 -19.83
N GLU A 235 -12.10 -18.70 -19.46
CA GLU A 235 -12.62 -18.83 -18.10
C GLU A 235 -11.63 -19.53 -17.14
N SER A 236 -10.77 -20.41 -17.66
CA SER A 236 -9.77 -21.15 -16.89
C SER A 236 -8.44 -20.40 -16.68
N GLY A 237 -8.45 -19.06 -16.64
CA GLY A 237 -7.27 -18.18 -16.55
C GLY A 237 -6.31 -18.37 -15.36
N THR A 238 -6.38 -19.49 -14.64
CA THR A 238 -5.41 -19.99 -13.67
C THR A 238 -4.90 -21.36 -14.11
N ALA A 239 -3.59 -21.47 -14.38
CA ALA A 239 -2.91 -22.68 -14.85
C ALA A 239 -2.84 -23.86 -13.83
N SER A 240 -3.84 -24.04 -12.97
CA SER A 240 -3.84 -25.13 -11.97
C SER A 240 -5.21 -25.70 -11.58
N ALA A 241 -6.30 -25.37 -12.27
CA ALA A 241 -7.58 -26.06 -12.06
C ALA A 241 -7.88 -27.00 -13.23
N LYS A 242 -8.16 -28.27 -12.91
CA LYS A 242 -8.59 -29.31 -13.85
C LYS A 242 -9.85 -28.83 -14.59
N PRO A 243 -9.97 -29.02 -15.92
CA PRO A 243 -11.12 -28.50 -16.67
C PRO A 243 -12.42 -29.12 -16.16
N ALA A 244 -13.40 -28.29 -15.82
CA ALA A 244 -14.75 -28.72 -15.52
C ALA A 244 -15.37 -29.43 -16.74
N PRO A 245 -16.18 -30.48 -16.55
CA PRO A 245 -16.81 -31.19 -17.66
C PRO A 245 -17.72 -30.23 -18.46
N ALA A 246 -17.67 -30.36 -19.79
CA ALA A 246 -18.29 -29.45 -20.77
C ALA A 246 -19.82 -29.32 -20.71
N ALA A 247 -20.51 -29.97 -19.77
CA ALA A 247 -21.96 -30.12 -19.75
C ALA A 247 -22.70 -29.00 -19.00
N ASP A 248 -22.05 -28.24 -18.11
CA ASP A 248 -22.73 -27.29 -17.20
C ASP A 248 -22.57 -25.80 -17.57
N LEU A 249 -21.89 -25.49 -18.68
CA LEU A 249 -21.69 -24.11 -19.13
C LEU A 249 -22.81 -23.67 -20.09
N PRO A 250 -23.57 -22.59 -19.79
CA PRO A 250 -24.61 -22.10 -20.68
C PRO A 250 -23.99 -21.70 -22.04
N PRO A 251 -24.64 -21.91 -23.20
CA PRO A 251 -24.00 -21.66 -24.49
C PRO A 251 -23.55 -20.21 -24.69
N GLY A 252 -22.35 -20.02 -25.21
CA GLY A 252 -21.80 -18.70 -25.56
C GLY A 252 -22.43 -18.09 -26.83
N PRO A 253 -22.14 -16.82 -27.15
CA PRO A 253 -22.65 -16.17 -28.36
C PRO A 253 -22.25 -16.97 -29.60
N GLY A 254 -23.22 -17.20 -30.50
CA GLY A 254 -23.05 -17.98 -31.73
C GLY A 254 -23.11 -19.51 -31.56
N GLN A 255 -23.00 -20.07 -30.34
CA GLN A 255 -22.97 -21.53 -30.14
C GLN A 255 -24.33 -22.21 -30.33
N LYS A 256 -25.43 -21.61 -29.85
CA LYS A 256 -26.77 -22.18 -30.06
C LYS A 256 -27.14 -22.21 -31.53
N PRO A 257 -27.00 -21.09 -32.28
CA PRO A 257 -27.32 -21.11 -33.71
C PRO A 257 -26.38 -22.03 -34.50
N LEU A 258 -25.10 -22.18 -34.14
CA LEU A 258 -24.21 -23.17 -34.78
C LEU A 258 -24.63 -24.61 -34.52
N ALA A 259 -25.08 -24.94 -33.30
CA ALA A 259 -25.59 -26.27 -32.98
C ALA A 259 -26.90 -26.58 -33.73
N GLU A 260 -27.77 -25.56 -33.90
CA GLU A 260 -28.99 -25.69 -34.70
C GLU A 260 -28.68 -25.80 -36.20
N ALA A 261 -27.72 -25.04 -36.72
CA ALA A 261 -27.23 -25.16 -38.09
C ALA A 261 -26.73 -26.58 -38.39
N ALA A 262 -25.91 -27.16 -37.51
CA ALA A 262 -25.41 -28.53 -37.66
C ALA A 262 -26.55 -29.58 -37.72
N LYS A 263 -27.63 -29.39 -36.95
CA LYS A 263 -28.82 -30.26 -37.02
C LYS A 263 -29.53 -30.13 -38.36
N GLN A 264 -29.68 -28.92 -38.89
CA GLN A 264 -30.32 -28.68 -40.18
C GLN A 264 -29.47 -29.21 -41.34
N GLN A 265 -28.15 -29.06 -41.27
CA GLN A 265 -27.21 -29.64 -42.23
C GLN A 265 -27.28 -31.17 -42.24
N LYS A 266 -27.45 -31.80 -41.08
CA LYS A 266 -27.68 -33.26 -40.98
C LYS A 266 -28.98 -33.68 -41.64
N SER A 267 -30.05 -32.92 -41.42
CA SER A 267 -31.34 -33.15 -42.08
C SER A 267 -31.22 -33.01 -43.61
N ALA A 268 -30.49 -31.99 -44.08
CA ALA A 268 -30.19 -31.80 -45.50
C ALA A 268 -29.40 -32.98 -46.09
N GLU A 269 -28.38 -33.47 -45.37
CA GLU A 269 -27.58 -34.64 -45.75
C GLU A 269 -28.45 -35.89 -45.94
N GLU A 270 -29.34 -36.17 -44.98
CA GLU A 270 -30.27 -37.30 -45.03
C GLU A 270 -31.27 -37.19 -46.19
N HIS A 271 -31.80 -35.98 -46.44
CA HIS A 271 -32.72 -35.73 -47.55
C HIS A 271 -32.03 -35.82 -48.92
N LEU A 272 -30.78 -35.36 -49.06
CA LEU A 272 -29.99 -35.50 -50.28
C LEU A 272 -29.69 -36.98 -50.57
N ALA A 273 -29.32 -37.76 -49.55
CA ALA A 273 -29.11 -39.21 -49.68
C ALA A 273 -30.40 -39.96 -50.04
N ALA A 274 -31.55 -39.50 -49.55
CA ALA A 274 -32.88 -40.03 -49.90
C ALA A 274 -33.42 -39.51 -51.24
N THR A 275 -32.64 -38.74 -52.02
CA THR A 275 -33.01 -38.12 -53.30
C THR A 275 -34.18 -37.10 -53.21
N GLN A 276 -34.43 -36.57 -52.02
CA GLN A 276 -35.50 -35.61 -51.73
C GLN A 276 -34.99 -34.16 -51.84
N ALA A 277 -34.64 -33.72 -53.05
CA ALA A 277 -34.01 -32.42 -53.29
C ALA A 277 -34.81 -31.20 -52.75
N LYS A 278 -36.15 -31.26 -52.74
CA LYS A 278 -36.99 -30.18 -52.17
C LYS A 278 -36.86 -30.07 -50.65
N SER A 279 -36.85 -31.20 -49.95
CA SER A 279 -36.72 -31.25 -48.49
C SER A 279 -35.28 -30.89 -48.06
N ALA A 280 -34.29 -31.35 -48.83
CA ALA A 280 -32.89 -30.96 -48.66
C ALA A 280 -32.73 -29.44 -48.75
N ARG A 281 -33.28 -28.82 -49.81
CA ARG A 281 -33.25 -27.37 -49.99
C ARG A 281 -33.85 -26.61 -48.81
N THR A 282 -34.99 -27.07 -48.27
CA THR A 282 -35.60 -26.41 -47.11
C THR A 282 -34.74 -26.52 -45.84
N ALA A 283 -34.03 -27.63 -45.67
CA ALA A 283 -33.11 -27.81 -44.55
C ALA A 283 -31.83 -26.97 -44.73
N GLU A 284 -31.27 -26.91 -45.95
CA GLU A 284 -30.16 -26.02 -46.32
C GLU A 284 -30.51 -24.54 -46.10
N GLU A 285 -31.72 -24.09 -46.49
CA GLU A 285 -32.21 -22.72 -46.24
C GLU A 285 -32.32 -22.41 -44.73
N GLN A 286 -32.74 -23.38 -43.92
CA GLN A 286 -32.77 -23.23 -42.46
C GLN A 286 -31.35 -23.21 -41.87
N ALA A 287 -30.43 -24.04 -42.37
CA ALA A 287 -29.03 -24.02 -41.96
C ALA A 287 -28.37 -22.67 -42.24
N VAL A 288 -28.59 -22.10 -43.44
CA VAL A 288 -28.12 -20.75 -43.81
C VAL A 288 -28.62 -19.70 -42.81
N LYS A 289 -29.90 -19.76 -42.44
CA LYS A 289 -30.50 -18.80 -41.49
C LYS A 289 -29.88 -18.91 -40.10
N GLU A 290 -29.61 -20.11 -39.61
CA GLU A 290 -28.96 -20.30 -38.30
C GLU A 290 -27.47 -19.89 -38.32
N LEU A 291 -26.75 -20.13 -39.43
CA LEU A 291 -25.39 -19.61 -39.64
C LEU A 291 -25.36 -18.07 -39.69
N GLU A 292 -26.35 -17.42 -40.31
CA GLU A 292 -26.50 -15.96 -40.29
C GLU A 292 -26.73 -15.42 -38.88
N LYS A 293 -27.59 -16.07 -38.08
CA LYS A 293 -27.77 -15.70 -36.68
C LYS A 293 -26.50 -15.88 -35.86
N ALA A 294 -25.76 -16.98 -36.06
CA ALA A 294 -24.49 -17.20 -35.39
C ALA A 294 -23.51 -16.07 -35.68
N LEU A 295 -23.42 -15.67 -36.96
CA LEU A 295 -22.57 -14.59 -37.42
C LEU A 295 -22.97 -13.24 -36.79
N ASP A 296 -24.27 -12.94 -36.75
CA ASP A 296 -24.78 -11.71 -36.13
C ASP A 296 -24.50 -11.65 -34.63
N GLU A 297 -24.66 -12.76 -33.90
CA GLU A 297 -24.32 -12.84 -32.47
C GLU A 297 -22.83 -12.62 -32.22
N LEU A 298 -21.95 -13.25 -33.02
CA LEU A 298 -20.50 -13.07 -32.91
C LEU A 298 -20.08 -11.63 -33.26
N LYS A 299 -20.67 -11.02 -34.30
CA LYS A 299 -20.39 -9.62 -34.66
C LYS A 299 -20.87 -8.63 -33.60
N LYS A 300 -22.02 -8.86 -32.98
CA LYS A 300 -22.49 -8.04 -31.85
C LYS A 300 -21.54 -8.12 -30.66
N GLU A 301 -21.01 -9.30 -30.37
CA GLU A 301 -20.01 -9.48 -29.32
C GLU A 301 -18.70 -8.77 -29.67
N GLU A 302 -18.32 -8.75 -30.96
CA GLU A 302 -17.13 -8.04 -31.45
C GLU A 302 -17.27 -6.53 -31.25
N GLU A 303 -18.41 -5.96 -31.62
CA GLU A 303 -18.72 -4.55 -31.40
C GLU A 303 -18.79 -4.20 -29.91
N ARG A 304 -19.33 -5.09 -29.08
CA ARG A 304 -19.37 -4.93 -27.62
C ARG A 304 -17.96 -4.88 -27.02
N LEU A 305 -17.02 -5.68 -27.54
CA LEU A 305 -15.63 -5.71 -27.07
C LEU A 305 -14.76 -4.62 -27.68
N LYS A 306 -15.12 -4.07 -28.85
CA LYS A 306 -14.49 -2.89 -29.48
C LYS A 306 -14.89 -1.56 -28.85
N SER A 307 -15.87 -1.55 -27.95
CA SER A 307 -16.36 -0.32 -27.28
C SER A 307 -15.37 0.45 -26.39
N PRO A 308 -14.21 -0.07 -25.93
CA PRO A 308 -13.22 0.75 -25.24
C PRO A 308 -12.72 1.90 -26.13
N PRO A 309 -12.34 3.05 -25.55
CA PRO A 309 -11.81 4.17 -26.33
C PRO A 309 -10.59 3.71 -27.15
N PRO A 310 -10.50 4.08 -28.45
CA PRO A 310 -9.35 3.72 -29.29
C PRO A 310 -8.02 4.21 -28.70
N ASP A 311 -8.07 5.29 -27.93
CA ASP A 311 -6.90 5.94 -27.31
C ASP A 311 -6.60 5.40 -25.89
N ALA A 312 -7.23 4.31 -25.45
CA ALA A 312 -7.04 3.78 -24.10
C ALA A 312 -5.58 3.38 -23.83
N LEU A 313 -4.90 2.78 -24.82
CA LEU A 313 -3.48 2.42 -24.73
C LEU A 313 -2.57 3.65 -24.70
N ASP A 314 -2.90 4.69 -25.47
CA ASP A 314 -2.13 5.93 -25.51
C ASP A 314 -2.25 6.69 -24.18
N LYS A 315 -3.46 6.80 -23.63
CA LYS A 315 -3.70 7.38 -22.30
C LYS A 315 -2.99 6.60 -21.20
N LEU A 316 -2.97 5.26 -21.29
CA LEU A 316 -2.25 4.44 -20.33
C LEU A 316 -0.72 4.63 -20.47
N ALA A 317 -0.21 4.77 -21.69
CA ALA A 317 1.19 5.09 -21.93
C ALA A 317 1.58 6.47 -21.34
N GLU A 318 0.72 7.48 -21.49
CA GLU A 318 0.94 8.81 -20.89
C GLU A 318 0.98 8.75 -19.35
N LYS A 319 0.07 7.99 -18.73
CA LYS A 319 0.08 7.75 -17.27
C LYS A 319 1.38 7.05 -16.84
N GLN A 320 1.84 6.08 -17.62
CA GLN A 320 3.08 5.35 -17.34
C GLN A 320 4.31 6.26 -17.46
N GLU A 321 4.38 7.13 -18.46
CA GLU A 321 5.46 8.12 -18.59
C GLU A 321 5.44 9.16 -17.47
N ALA A 322 4.26 9.59 -17.05
CA ALA A 322 4.12 10.51 -15.93
C ALA A 322 4.61 9.86 -14.63
N LEU A 323 4.30 8.58 -14.41
CA LEU A 323 4.77 7.82 -13.25
C LEU A 323 6.28 7.57 -13.29
N ALA A 324 6.85 7.25 -14.45
CA ALA A 324 8.29 7.14 -14.64
C ALA A 324 9.01 8.45 -14.28
N LYS A 325 8.52 9.60 -14.75
CA LYS A 325 9.08 10.92 -14.42
C LYS A 325 8.98 11.26 -12.93
N LYS A 326 7.88 10.90 -12.26
CA LYS A 326 7.75 11.07 -10.81
C LYS A 326 8.78 10.20 -10.06
N THR A 327 8.98 8.97 -10.52
CA THR A 327 9.95 8.03 -9.96
C THR A 327 11.39 8.53 -10.15
N GLU A 328 11.71 9.06 -11.34
CA GLU A 328 13.00 9.70 -11.65
C GLU A 328 13.25 10.93 -10.75
N SER A 329 12.27 11.82 -10.61
CA SER A 329 12.38 13.00 -9.75
C SER A 329 12.61 12.64 -8.29
N LEU A 330 11.99 11.56 -7.80
CA LEU A 330 12.24 11.05 -6.45
C LEU A 330 13.65 10.44 -6.35
N ASN A 331 14.07 9.67 -7.34
CA ASN A 331 15.42 9.10 -7.39
C ASN A 331 16.49 10.20 -7.32
N ASP A 332 16.32 11.30 -8.06
CA ASP A 332 17.20 12.46 -8.02
C ASP A 332 17.25 13.13 -6.64
N GLN A 333 16.10 13.22 -5.95
CA GLN A 333 16.04 13.77 -4.59
C GLN A 333 16.81 12.88 -3.60
N ILE A 334 16.67 11.56 -3.72
CA ILE A 334 17.37 10.59 -2.87
C ILE A 334 18.88 10.60 -3.17
N ALA A 335 19.28 10.62 -4.45
CA ALA A 335 20.68 10.69 -4.86
C ALA A 335 21.37 11.98 -4.37
N LYS A 336 20.68 13.13 -4.45
CA LYS A 336 21.19 14.41 -3.91
C LYS A 336 21.32 14.38 -2.39
N ALA A 337 20.36 13.77 -1.69
CA ALA A 337 20.42 13.61 -0.24
C ALA A 337 21.57 12.70 0.21
N ALA A 338 21.93 11.69 -0.60
CA ALA A 338 23.06 10.82 -0.34
C ALA A 338 24.42 11.54 -0.54
N GLN A 339 24.54 12.43 -1.53
CA GLN A 339 25.78 13.19 -1.80
C GLN A 339 26.07 14.30 -0.78
N ALA A 340 25.07 14.71 0.02
CA ALA A 340 25.20 15.79 1.00
C ALA A 340 25.87 15.38 2.34
N GLY A 341 26.45 14.17 2.44
CA GLY A 341 27.34 13.78 3.54
C GLY A 341 26.70 13.65 4.94
N LYS A 342 25.40 13.34 5.04
CA LYS A 342 24.76 12.97 6.32
C LYS A 342 24.96 11.46 6.60
N PRO A 343 25.18 11.02 7.87
CA PRO A 343 25.55 9.63 8.18
C PRO A 343 24.37 8.68 7.89
N GLY A 344 24.49 7.85 6.85
CA GLY A 344 23.43 6.91 6.44
C GLY A 344 23.63 6.29 5.04
N GLU A 345 24.87 6.17 4.57
CA GLU A 345 25.23 5.96 3.14
C GLU A 345 24.76 4.62 2.53
N GLY A 346 24.49 3.60 3.34
CA GLY A 346 24.13 2.26 2.84
C GLY A 346 22.74 2.20 2.19
N ALA A 347 21.71 2.66 2.91
CA ALA A 347 20.31 2.48 2.52
C ALA A 347 19.87 3.39 1.37
N CYS A 348 20.38 4.63 1.31
CA CYS A 348 20.03 5.56 0.23
C CYS A 348 20.57 5.11 -1.13
N SER A 349 21.73 4.43 -1.17
CA SER A 349 22.33 3.95 -2.43
C SER A 349 21.56 2.76 -3.04
N ALA A 350 21.15 1.80 -2.22
CA ALA A 350 20.35 0.65 -2.65
C ALA A 350 18.93 1.09 -3.05
N CYS A 351 18.30 2.00 -2.30
CA CYS A 351 17.02 2.60 -2.67
C CYS A 351 17.12 3.32 -4.02
N SER A 352 18.15 4.15 -4.22
CA SER A 352 18.34 4.88 -5.48
C SER A 352 18.54 3.93 -6.68
N LYS A 353 19.30 2.84 -6.51
CA LYS A 353 19.46 1.83 -7.56
C LYS A 353 18.13 1.16 -7.93
N CYS A 354 17.31 0.83 -6.94
CA CYS A 354 16.00 0.22 -7.17
C CYS A 354 15.05 1.18 -7.89
N LEU A 355 15.02 2.46 -7.50
CA LEU A 355 14.20 3.47 -8.20
C LEU A 355 14.68 3.74 -9.63
N GLY A 356 16.00 3.73 -9.87
CA GLY A 356 16.54 3.83 -11.23
C GLY A 356 16.08 2.67 -12.11
N GLY A 357 16.17 1.43 -11.60
CA GLY A 357 15.63 0.27 -12.29
C GLY A 357 14.12 0.35 -12.55
N ALA A 358 13.34 0.80 -11.55
CA ALA A 358 11.90 0.97 -11.69
C ALA A 358 11.57 1.97 -12.81
N CYS A 359 12.30 3.08 -12.89
CA CYS A 359 12.16 4.07 -13.95
C CYS A 359 12.42 3.48 -15.36
N GLU A 360 13.47 2.67 -15.52
CA GLU A 360 13.78 1.99 -16.79
C GLU A 360 12.68 1.01 -17.20
N SER A 361 12.17 0.22 -16.25
CA SER A 361 11.07 -0.72 -16.45
C SER A 361 9.78 0.03 -16.84
N MET A 362 9.45 1.13 -16.15
CA MET A 362 8.28 1.96 -16.47
C MET A 362 8.39 2.62 -17.85
N ALA A 363 9.57 3.11 -18.24
CA ALA A 363 9.81 3.67 -19.57
C ALA A 363 9.65 2.59 -20.66
N SER A 364 10.11 1.38 -20.40
CA SER A 364 9.94 0.21 -21.28
C SER A 364 8.47 -0.21 -21.40
N ALA A 365 7.73 -0.16 -20.29
CA ALA A 365 6.28 -0.38 -20.29
C ALA A 365 5.55 0.66 -21.14
N ALA A 366 5.87 1.95 -20.98
CA ALA A 366 5.29 3.03 -21.79
C ALA A 366 5.57 2.84 -23.29
N SER A 367 6.79 2.45 -23.65
CA SER A 367 7.15 2.12 -25.04
C SER A 367 6.32 0.94 -25.58
N SER A 368 6.12 -0.10 -24.77
CA SER A 368 5.33 -1.28 -25.13
C SER A 368 3.84 -0.95 -25.32
N LEU A 369 3.29 -0.05 -24.49
CA LEU A 369 1.93 0.47 -24.63
C LEU A 369 1.77 1.26 -25.94
N LYS A 370 2.70 2.15 -26.26
CA LYS A 370 2.74 2.88 -27.55
C LYS A 370 2.85 1.94 -28.76
N LYS A 371 3.51 0.79 -28.59
CA LYS A 371 3.59 -0.29 -29.59
C LYS A 371 2.37 -1.24 -29.58
N LYS A 372 1.27 -0.87 -28.94
CA LYS A 372 0.02 -1.66 -28.85
C LYS A 372 0.22 -3.08 -28.31
N SER A 373 1.14 -3.22 -27.37
CA SER A 373 1.54 -4.49 -26.77
C SER A 373 1.31 -4.46 -25.25
N PRO A 374 0.03 -4.48 -24.80
CA PRO A 374 -0.33 -4.37 -23.39
C PRO A 374 0.18 -5.54 -22.52
N GLY A 375 0.28 -6.77 -23.05
CA GLY A 375 0.87 -7.90 -22.33
C GLY A 375 2.36 -7.72 -22.02
N ALA A 376 3.14 -7.23 -22.99
CA ALA A 376 4.55 -6.88 -22.78
C ALA A 376 4.69 -5.72 -21.78
N ALA A 377 3.82 -4.72 -21.86
CA ALA A 377 3.76 -3.64 -20.88
C ALA A 377 3.48 -4.17 -19.47
N ALA A 378 2.50 -5.07 -19.30
CA ALA A 378 2.17 -5.67 -18.00
C ALA A 378 3.33 -6.46 -17.38
N ALA A 379 4.19 -7.06 -18.20
CA ALA A 379 5.40 -7.74 -17.75
C ALA A 379 6.46 -6.75 -17.25
N GLU A 380 6.71 -5.66 -17.98
CA GLU A 380 7.63 -4.60 -17.54
C GLU A 380 7.10 -3.84 -16.31
N GLN A 381 5.78 -3.58 -16.25
CA GLN A 381 5.14 -2.97 -15.08
C GLN A 381 5.28 -3.84 -13.83
N LYS A 382 5.26 -5.17 -13.98
CA LYS A 382 5.54 -6.08 -12.87
C LYS A 382 6.97 -5.91 -12.35
N LYS A 383 7.97 -5.80 -13.24
CA LYS A 383 9.36 -5.56 -12.81
C LYS A 383 9.52 -4.21 -12.11
N ALA A 384 8.87 -3.17 -12.63
CA ALA A 384 8.84 -1.86 -11.98
C ALA A 384 8.23 -1.93 -10.58
N GLU A 385 7.10 -2.63 -10.42
CA GLU A 385 6.48 -2.85 -9.12
C GLU A 385 7.42 -3.58 -8.14
N ASP A 386 8.10 -4.64 -8.59
CA ASP A 386 9.05 -5.39 -7.77
C ASP A 386 10.21 -4.50 -7.30
N GLN A 387 10.74 -3.66 -8.19
CA GLN A 387 11.81 -2.70 -7.88
C GLN A 387 11.37 -1.58 -6.93
N LEU A 388 10.15 -1.04 -7.11
CA LEU A 388 9.59 -0.06 -6.17
C LEU A 388 9.38 -0.66 -4.77
N ASN A 389 8.91 -1.91 -4.69
CA ASN A 389 8.76 -2.60 -3.41
C ASN A 389 10.11 -2.83 -2.71
N GLU A 390 11.16 -3.15 -3.47
CA GLU A 390 12.51 -3.29 -2.89
C GLU A 390 13.05 -1.93 -2.41
N ALA A 391 12.81 -0.85 -3.16
CA ALA A 391 13.14 0.51 -2.72
C ALA A 391 12.39 0.88 -1.42
N LYS A 392 11.10 0.55 -1.33
CA LYS A 392 10.27 0.74 -0.12
C LYS A 392 10.87 0.02 1.08
N LYS A 393 11.26 -1.26 0.93
CA LYS A 393 11.87 -2.06 1.99
C LYS A 393 13.17 -1.46 2.51
N GLU A 394 14.00 -0.90 1.64
CA GLU A 394 15.27 -0.30 2.07
C GLU A 394 15.03 0.99 2.88
N VAL A 395 14.00 1.77 2.53
CA VAL A 395 13.57 2.93 3.33
C VAL A 395 12.99 2.47 4.67
N GLU A 396 12.17 1.42 4.70
CA GLU A 396 11.62 0.85 5.94
C GLU A 396 12.71 0.32 6.87
N LYS A 397 13.72 -0.35 6.32
CA LYS A 397 14.87 -0.83 7.07
C LYS A 397 15.63 0.33 7.73
N ARG A 398 15.82 1.45 7.01
CA ARG A 398 16.47 2.64 7.56
C ARG A 398 15.61 3.32 8.63
N LEU A 399 14.30 3.39 8.44
CA LEU A 399 13.37 3.88 9.47
C LEU A 399 13.43 3.00 10.73
N ALA A 400 13.48 1.67 10.56
CA ALA A 400 13.57 0.73 11.66
C ALA A 400 14.90 0.84 12.45
N GLU A 401 16.01 1.11 11.76
CA GLU A 401 17.30 1.45 12.42
C GLU A 401 17.21 2.71 13.28
N LEU A 402 16.36 3.68 12.87
CA LEU A 402 16.10 4.92 13.61
C LEU A 402 14.98 4.76 14.66
N GLY A 403 14.50 3.54 14.91
CA GLY A 403 13.47 3.25 15.91
C GLY A 403 12.04 3.57 15.47
N GLU A 404 11.84 3.95 14.20
CA GLU A 404 10.54 4.28 13.64
C GLU A 404 10.00 3.12 12.82
N LYS A 405 8.75 2.73 13.09
CA LYS A 405 8.02 1.80 12.24
C LYS A 405 6.85 2.54 11.62
N PRO A 406 6.90 2.90 10.33
CA PRO A 406 5.84 3.68 9.69
C PRO A 406 4.47 2.97 9.78
N GLU A 407 4.48 1.64 9.82
CA GLU A 407 3.31 0.79 10.04
C GLU A 407 2.63 1.06 11.41
N ASP A 408 3.41 1.24 12.48
CA ASP A 408 2.88 1.48 13.83
C ASP A 408 2.22 2.87 13.93
N GLU A 409 2.76 3.87 13.22
CA GLU A 409 2.19 5.22 13.16
C GLU A 409 0.86 5.22 12.39
N ALA A 410 0.81 4.53 11.25
CA ALA A 410 -0.43 4.35 10.50
C ALA A 410 -1.51 3.66 11.35
N LEU A 411 -1.15 2.58 12.06
CA LEU A 411 -2.04 1.87 12.97
C LEU A 411 -2.55 2.79 14.10
N GLU A 412 -1.68 3.63 14.68
CA GLU A 412 -2.05 4.56 15.74
C GLU A 412 -2.97 5.69 15.25
N ARG A 413 -2.72 6.23 14.05
CA ARG A 413 -3.60 7.22 13.41
C ARG A 413 -4.99 6.63 13.14
N LEU A 414 -5.05 5.40 12.62
CA LEU A 414 -6.31 4.70 12.38
C LEU A 414 -7.04 4.37 13.68
N GLU A 415 -6.33 3.93 14.71
CA GLU A 415 -6.90 3.64 16.03
C GLU A 415 -7.52 4.91 16.63
N THR A 416 -6.83 6.05 16.50
CA THR A 416 -7.31 7.36 16.95
C THR A 416 -8.61 7.75 16.24
N ILE A 417 -8.64 7.67 14.90
CA ILE A 417 -9.83 8.02 14.12
C ILE A 417 -11.01 7.12 14.49
N PHE A 418 -10.84 5.79 14.54
CA PHE A 418 -11.95 4.90 14.87
C PHE A 418 -12.42 5.05 16.31
N THR A 419 -11.53 5.34 17.25
CA THR A 419 -11.89 5.63 18.65
C THR A 419 -12.72 6.90 18.74
N GLU A 420 -12.34 7.96 18.02
CA GLU A 420 -13.12 9.20 17.94
C GLU A 420 -14.50 8.96 17.32
N MET A 421 -14.55 8.20 16.22
CA MET A 421 -15.81 7.83 15.57
C MET A 421 -16.73 7.06 16.52
N LEU A 422 -16.20 6.08 17.27
CA LEU A 422 -16.99 5.29 18.21
C LEU A 422 -17.53 6.17 19.35
N ALA A 423 -16.70 7.04 19.90
CA ALA A 423 -17.09 7.98 20.96
C ALA A 423 -18.20 8.95 20.51
N ARG A 424 -18.26 9.28 19.21
CA ARG A 424 -19.31 10.11 18.61
C ARG A 424 -20.56 9.31 18.20
N GLN A 425 -20.41 8.08 17.71
CA GLN A 425 -21.54 7.23 17.29
C GLN A 425 -22.43 6.82 18.48
N GLN A 426 -21.84 6.40 19.60
CA GLN A 426 -22.59 5.94 20.79
C GLN A 426 -23.64 6.93 21.31
N PRO A 427 -23.32 8.23 21.52
CA PRO A 427 -24.34 9.20 21.94
C PRO A 427 -25.39 9.46 20.85
N VAL A 428 -25.04 9.39 19.56
CA VAL A 428 -26.01 9.56 18.46
C VAL A 428 -27.02 8.42 18.45
N THR A 429 -26.56 7.17 18.57
CA THR A 429 -27.44 6.00 18.67
C THR A 429 -28.37 6.10 19.87
N THR A 430 -27.83 6.50 21.02
CA THR A 430 -28.62 6.68 22.26
C THR A 430 -29.70 7.75 22.04
N GLN A 431 -29.32 8.93 21.54
CA GLN A 431 -30.23 10.03 21.28
C GLN A 431 -31.28 9.72 20.21
N THR A 432 -30.94 8.95 19.17
CA THR A 432 -31.91 8.48 18.17
C THR A 432 -32.97 7.57 18.82
N SER A 433 -32.56 6.70 19.74
CA SER A 433 -33.48 5.81 20.45
C SER A 433 -34.39 6.55 21.44
N GLU A 434 -33.83 7.49 22.22
CA GLU A 434 -34.58 8.35 23.14
C GLU A 434 -35.60 9.20 22.38
N PHE A 435 -35.16 9.84 21.29
CA PHE A 435 -36.03 10.62 20.42
C PHE A 435 -37.17 9.78 19.83
N HIS A 436 -36.90 8.53 19.45
CA HIS A 436 -37.93 7.64 18.96
C HIS A 436 -38.97 7.29 20.03
N GLN A 437 -38.53 7.01 21.27
CA GLN A 437 -39.42 6.72 22.40
C GLN A 437 -40.28 7.93 22.78
N GLU A 438 -39.69 9.13 22.86
CA GLU A 438 -40.42 10.37 23.11
C GLU A 438 -41.52 10.63 22.07
N ARG A 439 -41.23 10.32 20.80
CA ARG A 439 -42.18 10.46 19.70
C ARG A 439 -43.32 9.46 19.76
N GLN A 440 -43.08 8.21 20.19
CA GLN A 440 -44.15 7.21 20.32
C GLN A 440 -45.23 7.64 21.33
N GLY A 441 -44.88 8.47 22.31
CA GLY A 441 -45.82 9.06 23.27
C GLY A 441 -46.57 10.31 22.79
N ALA A 442 -46.16 10.91 21.65
CA ALA A 442 -46.71 12.16 21.13
C ALA A 442 -47.42 11.93 19.78
N GLN A 443 -48.75 11.99 19.75
CA GLN A 443 -49.51 12.02 18.49
C GLN A 443 -49.46 13.43 17.88
N GLY A 444 -48.74 13.62 16.77
CA GLY A 444 -48.76 14.89 16.02
C GLY A 444 -47.56 15.15 15.10
N GLU A 445 -47.55 16.33 14.49
CA GLU A 445 -46.43 16.89 13.72
C GLU A 445 -45.23 17.21 14.63
N LEU A 446 -44.02 17.02 14.11
CA LEU A 446 -42.78 17.28 14.86
C LEU A 446 -42.72 18.72 15.38
N ARG A 447 -42.41 18.91 16.66
CA ARG A 447 -42.13 20.23 17.24
C ARG A 447 -40.86 20.83 16.63
N ARG A 448 -40.70 22.15 16.72
CA ARG A 448 -39.49 22.83 16.20
C ARG A 448 -38.19 22.26 16.83
N ALA A 449 -38.21 21.97 18.12
CA ALA A 449 -37.07 21.37 18.83
C ALA A 449 -36.73 19.97 18.27
N GLU A 450 -37.74 19.13 18.04
CA GLU A 450 -37.59 17.78 17.47
C GLU A 450 -37.00 17.82 16.05
N ARG A 451 -37.43 18.77 15.23
CA ARG A 451 -36.85 19.00 13.89
C ARG A 451 -35.37 19.41 13.95
N ILE A 452 -34.98 20.17 14.97
CA ILE A 452 -33.57 20.55 15.20
C ILE A 452 -32.76 19.31 15.63
N THR A 453 -33.29 18.48 16.52
CA THR A 453 -32.65 17.23 16.95
C THR A 453 -32.41 16.28 15.79
N ILE A 454 -33.43 16.03 14.96
CA ILE A 454 -33.30 15.20 13.75
C ILE A 454 -32.19 15.71 12.83
N ARG A 455 -32.18 17.01 12.53
CA ARG A 455 -31.14 17.61 11.67
C ARG A 455 -29.75 17.44 12.26
N ARG A 456 -29.60 17.66 13.56
CA ARG A 456 -28.32 17.48 14.25
C ARG A 456 -27.86 16.02 14.20
N LEU A 457 -28.74 15.05 14.48
CA LEU A 457 -28.41 13.62 14.44
C LEU A 457 -28.04 13.17 13.02
N SER A 458 -28.80 13.59 12.01
CA SER A 458 -28.51 13.31 10.61
C SER A 458 -27.17 13.93 10.17
N GLN A 459 -26.88 15.17 10.59
CA GLN A 459 -25.60 15.81 10.31
C GLN A 459 -24.43 15.06 10.96
N GLU A 460 -24.56 14.64 12.21
CA GLU A 460 -23.53 13.91 12.94
C GLU A 460 -23.19 12.57 12.25
N GLU A 461 -24.20 11.83 11.78
CA GLU A 461 -24.01 10.60 10.98
C GLU A 461 -23.30 10.89 9.65
N SER A 462 -23.57 12.03 9.01
CA SER A 462 -22.87 12.45 7.80
C SER A 462 -21.41 12.80 8.07
N GLU A 463 -21.11 13.50 9.17
CA GLU A 463 -19.74 13.82 9.58
C GLU A 463 -18.95 12.56 9.95
N LEU A 464 -19.58 11.57 10.58
CA LEU A 464 -19.02 10.25 10.80
C LEU A 464 -18.70 9.53 9.48
N ALA A 465 -19.57 9.64 8.48
CA ALA A 465 -19.29 9.09 7.14
C ALA A 465 -18.09 9.78 6.47
N GLU A 466 -17.89 11.09 6.66
CA GLU A 466 -16.71 11.79 6.16
C GLU A 466 -15.43 11.32 6.86
N MET A 467 -15.46 11.11 8.18
CA MET A 467 -14.33 10.56 8.92
C MET A 467 -13.98 9.13 8.47
N ALA A 468 -14.99 8.28 8.22
CA ALA A 468 -14.79 6.97 7.61
C ALA A 468 -14.08 7.07 6.26
N GLY A 469 -14.47 8.05 5.42
CA GLY A 469 -13.81 8.32 4.15
C GLY A 469 -12.36 8.79 4.29
N LYS A 470 -12.02 9.55 5.35
CA LYS A 470 -10.63 9.92 5.67
C LYS A 470 -9.81 8.70 6.10
N ALA A 471 -10.37 7.86 6.97
CA ALA A 471 -9.73 6.60 7.39
C ALA A 471 -9.49 5.67 6.19
N LEU A 472 -10.47 5.57 5.29
CA LEU A 472 -10.36 4.76 4.07
C LEU A 472 -9.16 5.21 3.22
N LYS A 473 -8.98 6.52 3.01
CA LYS A 473 -7.83 7.05 2.27
C LYS A 473 -6.50 6.66 2.89
N LEU A 474 -6.37 6.76 4.23
CA LEU A 474 -5.15 6.36 4.93
C LEU A 474 -4.86 4.86 4.76
N ILE A 475 -5.88 4.01 4.92
CA ILE A 475 -5.74 2.56 4.71
C ILE A 475 -5.31 2.24 3.28
N GLU A 476 -5.91 2.94 2.31
CA GLU A 476 -5.60 2.77 0.90
C GLU A 476 -4.24 3.34 0.50
N GLU A 477 -3.71 4.33 1.23
CA GLU A 477 -2.36 4.88 1.06
C GLU A 477 -1.29 3.90 1.52
N ASP A 478 -1.53 3.13 2.57
CA ASP A 478 -0.57 2.13 3.06
C ASP A 478 -0.57 0.83 2.23
N GLY A 479 -1.69 0.51 1.57
CA GLY A 479 -1.77 -0.46 0.48
C GLY A 479 -1.55 -1.94 0.84
N THR A 480 -1.38 -2.28 2.12
CA THR A 480 -1.02 -3.66 2.50
C THR A 480 -2.19 -4.51 3.03
N THR A 481 -3.29 -3.91 3.51
CA THR A 481 -4.43 -4.67 4.05
C THR A 481 -5.61 -4.77 3.09
N ILE A 482 -6.11 -5.99 2.87
CA ILE A 482 -7.20 -6.25 1.91
C ILE A 482 -8.58 -6.07 2.56
N SER A 483 -8.71 -6.43 3.84
CA SER A 483 -10.01 -6.46 4.55
C SER A 483 -10.50 -5.09 5.04
N PHE A 484 -9.60 -4.23 5.51
CA PHE A 484 -9.94 -2.91 6.03
C PHE A 484 -10.70 -2.02 5.03
N PRO A 485 -10.24 -1.83 3.78
CA PRO A 485 -10.93 -0.97 2.82
C PRO A 485 -12.39 -1.35 2.60
N VAL A 486 -12.67 -2.65 2.48
CA VAL A 486 -14.02 -3.17 2.23
C VAL A 486 -14.93 -2.89 3.43
N ILE A 487 -14.46 -3.15 4.66
CA ILE A 487 -15.25 -2.96 5.88
C ILE A 487 -15.53 -1.48 6.13
N VAL A 488 -14.52 -0.62 5.95
CA VAL A 488 -14.64 0.83 6.18
C VAL A 488 -15.51 1.49 5.12
N SER A 489 -15.41 1.05 3.86
CA SER A 489 -16.28 1.51 2.78
C SER A 489 -17.75 1.13 3.03
N ASP A 490 -18.03 -0.11 3.45
CA ASP A 490 -19.38 -0.54 3.83
C ASP A 490 -19.92 0.30 5.01
N MET A 491 -19.10 0.52 6.04
CA MET A 491 -19.48 1.35 7.19
C MET A 491 -19.78 2.79 6.79
N GLN A 492 -18.96 3.40 5.92
CA GLN A 492 -19.19 4.75 5.40
C GLN A 492 -20.55 4.83 4.69
N GLU A 493 -20.88 3.87 3.84
CA GLU A 493 -22.15 3.86 3.12
C GLU A 493 -23.33 3.61 4.08
N SER A 494 -23.16 2.79 5.12
CA SER A 494 -24.18 2.59 6.16
C SER A 494 -24.46 3.88 6.95
N LEU A 495 -23.43 4.64 7.33
CA LEU A 495 -23.56 5.96 7.97
C LEU A 495 -24.34 6.95 7.09
N MET A 496 -24.05 6.99 5.79
CA MET A 496 -24.81 7.82 4.84
C MET A 496 -26.28 7.38 4.75
N GLN A 497 -26.57 6.08 4.77
CA GLN A 497 -27.94 5.59 4.77
C GLN A 497 -28.68 5.96 6.07
N ILE A 498 -28.04 5.79 7.24
CA ILE A 498 -28.60 6.19 8.52
C ILE A 498 -28.90 7.69 8.53
N SER A 499 -27.97 8.53 8.08
CA SER A 499 -28.16 9.98 7.96
C SER A 499 -29.41 10.34 7.14
N ASN A 500 -29.58 9.73 5.95
CA ASN A 500 -30.74 9.94 5.09
C ASN A 500 -32.06 9.47 5.72
N ARG A 501 -32.03 8.37 6.49
CA ARG A 501 -33.21 7.83 7.18
C ARG A 501 -33.63 8.71 8.34
N ILE A 502 -32.68 9.17 9.15
CA ILE A 502 -32.93 10.12 10.23
C ILE A 502 -33.52 11.42 9.65
N GLU A 503 -32.99 11.94 8.53
CA GLU A 503 -33.53 13.13 7.85
C GLU A 503 -35.00 12.94 7.42
N LYS A 504 -35.34 11.75 6.92
CA LYS A 504 -36.72 11.32 6.61
C LYS A 504 -37.57 11.00 7.85
N GLN A 505 -37.03 11.22 9.04
CA GLN A 505 -37.67 10.99 10.33
C GLN A 505 -37.91 9.50 10.64
N GLU A 506 -37.20 8.60 9.96
CA GLU A 506 -37.21 7.16 10.20
C GLU A 506 -36.22 6.82 11.31
N THR A 507 -36.62 6.99 12.57
CA THR A 507 -35.76 6.71 13.75
C THR A 507 -36.07 5.38 14.43
N GLY A 508 -36.81 4.50 13.74
CA GLY A 508 -37.28 3.22 14.30
C GLY A 508 -36.20 2.14 14.44
N GLU A 509 -36.64 0.93 14.78
CA GLU A 509 -35.78 -0.23 15.09
C GLU A 509 -34.74 -0.52 14.00
N THR A 510 -35.11 -0.41 12.73
CA THR A 510 -34.16 -0.66 11.64
C THR A 510 -33.00 0.34 11.65
N THR A 511 -33.27 1.64 11.85
CA THR A 511 -32.22 2.68 11.89
C THR A 511 -31.32 2.49 13.10
N GLN A 512 -31.90 2.19 14.26
CA GLN A 512 -31.15 1.92 15.49
C GLN A 512 -30.31 0.65 15.38
N THR A 513 -30.78 -0.37 14.67
CA THR A 513 -30.01 -1.60 14.41
C THR A 513 -28.81 -1.31 13.54
N MET A 514 -28.98 -0.53 12.46
CA MET A 514 -27.86 -0.10 11.60
C MET A 514 -26.82 0.71 12.39
N GLN A 515 -27.25 1.62 13.27
CA GLN A 515 -26.34 2.38 14.14
C GLN A 515 -25.53 1.46 15.08
N LYS A 516 -26.17 0.47 15.70
CA LYS A 516 -25.49 -0.54 16.53
C LYS A 516 -24.54 -1.43 15.74
N GLU A 517 -24.84 -1.73 14.48
CA GLU A 517 -23.90 -2.43 13.59
C GLU A 517 -22.65 -1.60 13.32
N VAL A 518 -22.79 -0.29 13.13
CA VAL A 518 -21.66 0.63 12.97
C VAL A 518 -20.79 0.65 14.23
N GLU A 519 -21.40 0.77 15.41
CA GLU A 519 -20.67 0.70 16.69
C GLU A 519 -19.85 -0.58 16.83
N LYS A 520 -20.50 -1.73 16.61
CA LYS A 520 -19.83 -3.04 16.67
C LYS A 520 -18.70 -3.15 15.65
N THR A 521 -18.88 -2.56 14.47
CA THR A 521 -17.83 -2.50 13.44
C THR A 521 -16.62 -1.72 13.92
N LEU A 522 -16.83 -0.53 14.49
CA LEU A 522 -15.76 0.31 15.01
C LEU A 522 -15.01 -0.38 16.14
N GLU A 523 -15.70 -1.06 17.06
CA GLU A 523 -15.08 -1.85 18.12
C GLU A 523 -14.19 -2.98 17.57
N GLU A 524 -14.67 -3.71 16.57
CA GLU A 524 -13.92 -4.78 15.90
C GLU A 524 -12.67 -4.25 15.18
N LEU A 525 -12.78 -3.09 14.52
CA LEU A 525 -11.67 -2.43 13.84
C LEU A 525 -10.61 -1.96 14.86
N ILE A 526 -11.02 -1.32 15.95
CA ILE A 526 -10.13 -0.87 17.03
C ILE A 526 -9.39 -2.06 17.65
N GLU A 527 -10.10 -3.16 17.92
CA GLU A 527 -9.48 -4.35 18.50
C GLU A 527 -8.46 -5.00 17.54
N ALA A 528 -8.77 -5.04 16.24
CA ALA A 528 -7.83 -5.53 15.23
C ALA A 528 -6.55 -4.68 15.17
N LEU A 529 -6.67 -3.35 15.24
CA LEU A 529 -5.53 -2.43 15.26
C LEU A 529 -4.68 -2.59 16.53
N LYS A 530 -5.32 -2.73 17.70
CA LYS A 530 -4.61 -2.98 18.98
C LYS A 530 -3.81 -4.28 18.97
N VAL A 531 -4.37 -5.33 18.39
CA VAL A 531 -3.67 -6.62 18.24
C VAL A 531 -2.46 -6.50 17.30
N ALA A 532 -2.59 -5.73 16.22
CA ALA A 532 -1.48 -5.46 15.31
C ALA A 532 -0.35 -4.68 16.01
N ARG A 533 -0.68 -3.60 16.73
CA ARG A 533 0.29 -2.76 17.46
C ARG A 533 1.06 -3.52 18.55
N LYS A 534 0.41 -4.44 19.26
CA LYS A 534 1.05 -5.26 20.31
C LYS A 534 1.99 -6.36 19.76
N GLY A 535 2.20 -6.42 18.44
CA GLY A 535 3.06 -7.42 17.81
C GLY A 535 2.52 -8.85 18.01
N GLY A 536 1.22 -9.03 17.75
CA GLY A 536 0.45 -10.29 17.87
C GLY A 536 1.26 -11.55 18.21
N GLY A 537 1.42 -11.81 19.51
CA GLY A 537 2.06 -13.02 20.01
C GLY A 537 1.27 -14.29 19.63
N GLY A 538 1.94 -15.18 18.91
CA GLY A 538 1.45 -16.51 18.56
C GLY A 538 2.37 -17.16 17.52
N GLY A 539 3.29 -18.01 18.00
CA GLY A 539 4.42 -18.53 17.24
C GLY A 539 4.10 -19.16 15.89
N GLY A 540 4.91 -18.79 14.90
CA GLY A 540 5.00 -19.42 13.59
C GLY A 540 6.34 -19.05 12.99
N LYS A 541 7.38 -19.81 13.36
CA LYS A 541 8.72 -19.72 12.81
C LYS A 541 8.65 -20.16 11.34
N GLY A 542 8.40 -19.22 10.44
CA GLY A 542 8.38 -19.41 9.00
C GLY A 542 8.98 -18.19 8.35
N GLY A 543 10.30 -18.22 8.15
CA GLY A 543 10.99 -17.23 7.33
C GLY A 543 10.49 -17.34 5.90
N GLY A 544 9.76 -16.33 5.46
CA GLY A 544 9.26 -16.18 4.11
C GLY A 544 9.10 -14.69 3.82
N ASN A 545 9.82 -14.21 2.82
CA ASN A 545 9.92 -12.82 2.39
C ASN A 545 8.61 -12.35 1.71
N CYS A 546 7.52 -12.25 2.47
CA CYS A 546 6.23 -11.75 2.00
C CYS A 546 5.88 -10.43 2.69
N LYS A 547 5.37 -9.46 1.91
CA LYS A 547 5.02 -8.09 2.30
C LYS A 547 4.36 -8.04 3.69
N PRO A 548 4.88 -7.28 4.66
CA PRO A 548 4.19 -7.10 5.93
C PRO A 548 2.83 -6.43 5.65
N CYS A 549 1.75 -7.12 5.99
CA CYS A 549 0.43 -6.50 6.06
C CYS A 549 0.35 -5.70 7.36
N LEU A 550 -0.33 -4.55 7.35
CA LEU A 550 -0.56 -3.77 8.59
C LEU A 550 -1.21 -4.64 9.69
N LEU A 551 -1.96 -5.67 9.31
CA LEU A 551 -2.51 -6.66 10.24
C LEU A 551 -1.82 -8.02 10.15
N PRO A 552 -1.67 -8.73 11.28
CA PRO A 552 -1.34 -10.15 11.25
C PRO A 552 -2.48 -10.96 10.62
N ASN A 553 -2.14 -12.06 9.94
CA ASN A 553 -3.11 -12.94 9.26
C ASN A 553 -4.28 -13.38 10.16
N THR A 554 -4.05 -13.57 11.46
CA THR A 554 -5.09 -13.94 12.42
C THR A 554 -6.11 -12.82 12.66
N ALA A 555 -5.68 -11.56 12.65
CA ALA A 555 -6.57 -10.40 12.73
C ALA A 555 -7.36 -10.21 11.44
N GLU A 556 -6.73 -10.39 10.28
CA GLU A 556 -7.40 -10.32 8.98
C GLU A 556 -8.49 -11.39 8.81
N LEU A 557 -8.21 -12.65 9.22
CA LEU A 557 -9.21 -13.72 9.20
C LEU A 557 -10.36 -13.48 10.20
N LYS A 558 -10.08 -12.87 11.35
CA LYS A 558 -11.12 -12.47 12.31
C LYS A 558 -12.03 -11.41 11.70
N LEU A 559 -11.46 -10.36 11.09
CA LEU A 559 -12.23 -9.32 10.40
C LEU A 559 -13.08 -9.91 9.27
N LEU A 560 -12.52 -10.82 8.48
CA LEU A 560 -13.26 -11.52 7.41
C LEU A 560 -14.43 -12.33 7.97
N ARG A 561 -14.21 -13.06 9.07
CA ARG A 561 -15.29 -13.80 9.75
C ARG A 561 -16.39 -12.86 10.25
N GLN A 562 -16.04 -11.71 10.84
CA GLN A 562 -17.04 -10.75 11.31
C GLN A 562 -17.82 -10.14 10.16
N LEU A 563 -17.14 -9.81 9.04
CA LEU A 563 -17.80 -9.35 7.82
C LEU A 563 -18.80 -10.40 7.30
N GLN A 564 -18.41 -11.68 7.25
CA GLN A 564 -19.31 -12.75 6.82
C GLN A 564 -20.52 -12.93 7.76
N LEU A 565 -20.32 -12.79 9.07
CA LEU A 565 -21.43 -12.82 10.05
C LEU A 565 -22.39 -11.65 9.85
N ARG A 566 -21.88 -10.45 9.54
CA ARG A 566 -22.70 -9.27 9.21
C ARG A 566 -23.50 -9.48 7.94
N ILE A 567 -22.86 -9.97 6.88
CA ILE A 567 -23.53 -10.30 5.62
C ILE A 567 -24.66 -11.30 5.89
N ASN A 568 -24.40 -12.35 6.66
CA ASN A 568 -25.41 -13.34 7.01
C ASN A 568 -26.61 -12.71 7.74
N ARG A 569 -26.37 -11.85 8.75
CA ARG A 569 -27.45 -11.11 9.45
C ARG A 569 -28.29 -10.27 8.49
N ARG A 570 -27.65 -9.45 7.65
CA ARG A 570 -28.35 -8.62 6.64
C ARG A 570 -29.18 -9.46 5.68
N THR A 571 -28.66 -10.61 5.24
CA THR A 571 -29.41 -11.56 4.40
C THR A 571 -30.65 -12.10 5.11
N VAL A 572 -30.52 -12.50 6.37
CA VAL A 572 -31.65 -13.01 7.18
C VAL A 572 -32.67 -11.91 7.45
N ASP A 573 -32.24 -10.72 7.84
CA ASP A 573 -33.13 -9.58 8.10
C ASP A 573 -33.87 -9.15 6.84
N PHE A 574 -33.18 -9.11 5.70
CA PHE A 574 -33.79 -8.86 4.40
C PHE A 574 -34.83 -9.92 4.06
N GLN A 575 -34.53 -11.20 4.25
CA GLN A 575 -35.44 -12.30 3.98
C GLN A 575 -36.69 -12.24 4.88
N ASN A 576 -36.53 -11.89 6.16
CA ASN A 576 -37.64 -11.73 7.11
C ASN A 576 -38.53 -10.53 6.77
N ALA A 577 -37.95 -9.43 6.26
CA ALA A 577 -38.67 -8.22 5.85
C ALA A 577 -39.16 -8.25 4.39
N ARG A 578 -38.95 -9.36 3.68
CA ARG A 578 -39.26 -9.47 2.24
C ARG A 578 -40.78 -9.56 2.01
N PRO A 579 -41.35 -8.70 1.15
CA PRO A 579 -42.76 -8.79 0.80
C PRO A 579 -42.98 -9.97 -0.17
N GLN A 580 -44.18 -10.54 -0.18
CA GLN A 580 -44.57 -11.50 -1.21
C GLN A 580 -44.78 -10.75 -2.54
N GLY A 581 -43.86 -10.91 -3.50
CA GLY A 581 -43.93 -10.28 -4.82
C GLY A 581 -42.61 -9.68 -5.30
N ASP A 582 -42.69 -8.79 -6.29
CA ASP A 582 -41.54 -8.09 -6.85
C ASP A 582 -40.88 -7.14 -5.85
N LEU A 583 -39.55 -7.06 -5.89
CA LEU A 583 -38.78 -6.18 -5.04
C LEU A 583 -38.84 -4.73 -5.56
N ASP A 584 -39.08 -3.77 -4.68
CA ASP A 584 -38.94 -2.34 -4.97
C ASP A 584 -37.46 -1.93 -5.12
N GLN A 585 -37.21 -0.76 -5.72
CA GLN A 585 -35.84 -0.28 -5.98
C GLN A 585 -34.93 -0.25 -4.74
N PRO A 586 -35.38 0.21 -3.54
CA PRO A 586 -34.53 0.19 -2.34
C PRO A 586 -34.11 -1.22 -1.94
N ARG A 587 -35.02 -2.20 -1.97
CA ARG A 587 -34.69 -3.60 -1.64
C ARG A 587 -33.82 -4.26 -2.69
N GLN A 588 -33.99 -3.94 -3.97
CA GLN A 588 -33.09 -4.41 -5.03
C GLN A 588 -31.65 -3.92 -4.82
N LYS A 589 -31.47 -2.66 -4.41
CA LYS A 589 -30.15 -2.10 -4.08
C LYS A 589 -29.51 -2.83 -2.89
N GLU A 590 -30.29 -3.17 -1.88
CA GLU A 590 -29.78 -3.92 -0.72
C GLU A 590 -29.31 -5.33 -1.11
N VAL A 591 -30.08 -6.05 -1.95
CA VAL A 591 -29.65 -7.36 -2.48
C VAL A 591 -28.35 -7.24 -3.28
N GLN A 592 -28.24 -6.22 -4.14
CA GLN A 592 -27.02 -5.98 -4.91
C GLN A 592 -25.81 -5.68 -4.01
N ARG A 593 -26.03 -4.97 -2.91
CA ARG A 593 -25.00 -4.68 -1.91
C ARG A 593 -24.55 -5.93 -1.17
N ILE A 594 -25.49 -6.73 -0.64
CA ILE A 594 -25.20 -8.02 0.00
C ILE A 594 -24.41 -8.93 -0.95
N ALA A 595 -24.85 -9.05 -2.21
CA ALA A 595 -24.15 -9.84 -3.23
C ALA A 595 -22.74 -9.27 -3.56
N GLY A 596 -22.60 -7.95 -3.60
CA GLY A 596 -21.31 -7.27 -3.77
C GLY A 596 -20.34 -7.56 -2.62
N LEU A 597 -20.81 -7.46 -1.38
CA LEU A 597 -20.02 -7.78 -0.18
C LEU A 597 -19.62 -9.27 -0.17
N GLN A 598 -20.51 -10.18 -0.56
CA GLN A 598 -20.19 -11.61 -0.66
C GLN A 598 -19.13 -11.90 -1.72
N ARG A 599 -19.19 -11.22 -2.88
CA ARG A 599 -18.15 -11.28 -3.92
C ARG A 599 -16.81 -10.73 -3.42
N ASN A 600 -16.84 -9.64 -2.65
CA ASN A 600 -15.64 -9.09 -2.03
C ASN A 600 -15.04 -10.08 -1.03
N VAL A 601 -15.84 -10.72 -0.18
CA VAL A 601 -15.36 -11.79 0.73
C VAL A 601 -14.70 -12.93 -0.05
N ALA A 602 -15.34 -13.43 -1.10
CA ALA A 602 -14.76 -14.49 -1.93
C ALA A 602 -13.44 -14.07 -2.60
N THR A 603 -13.30 -12.79 -2.95
CA THR A 603 -12.07 -12.23 -3.52
C THR A 603 -10.98 -12.10 -2.46
N MET A 604 -11.31 -11.58 -1.27
CA MET A 604 -10.40 -11.48 -0.14
C MET A 604 -9.87 -12.86 0.30
N VAL A 605 -10.74 -13.87 0.40
CA VAL A 605 -10.32 -15.24 0.73
C VAL A 605 -9.34 -15.77 -0.32
N ARG A 606 -9.63 -15.59 -1.62
CA ARG A 606 -8.72 -16.02 -2.71
C ARG A 606 -7.38 -15.31 -2.66
N GLU A 607 -7.36 -14.03 -2.32
CA GLU A 607 -6.14 -13.25 -2.25
C GLU A 607 -5.30 -13.63 -1.01
N ILE A 608 -5.93 -13.81 0.15
CA ILE A 608 -5.28 -14.33 1.37
C ILE A 608 -4.67 -15.72 1.10
N LEU A 609 -5.43 -16.61 0.44
CA LEU A 609 -4.96 -17.95 0.08
C LEU A 609 -3.79 -17.90 -0.92
N SER A 610 -3.88 -17.05 -1.95
CA SER A 610 -2.78 -16.86 -2.91
C SER A 610 -1.50 -16.38 -2.21
N ARG A 611 -1.61 -15.38 -1.31
CA ARG A 611 -0.47 -14.90 -0.51
C ARG A 611 0.14 -16.00 0.36
N GLN A 612 -0.70 -16.84 0.97
CA GLN A 612 -0.23 -17.98 1.77
C GLN A 612 0.47 -19.06 0.93
N GLN A 613 -0.03 -19.33 -0.27
CA GLN A 613 0.59 -20.30 -1.19
C GLN A 613 1.94 -19.81 -1.73
N GLU A 614 2.05 -18.51 -2.00
CA GLU A 614 3.33 -17.86 -2.34
C GLU A 614 4.32 -17.93 -1.17
N ALA A 615 3.86 -17.72 0.06
CA ALA A 615 4.69 -17.83 1.27
C ALA A 615 5.12 -19.28 1.59
N ALA A 616 4.31 -20.28 1.24
CA ALA A 616 4.56 -21.70 1.52
C ALA A 616 5.36 -22.42 0.42
N GLY A 617 5.87 -21.72 -0.60
CA GLY A 617 6.68 -22.33 -1.66
C GLY A 617 5.93 -23.40 -2.47
N GLY A 618 4.64 -23.22 -2.71
CA GLY A 618 3.83 -24.11 -3.56
C GLY A 618 3.52 -25.51 -2.99
N GLY A 619 3.88 -25.81 -1.73
CA GLY A 619 3.77 -27.15 -1.15
C GLY A 619 2.50 -27.46 -0.34
N LEU A 620 1.66 -26.47 -0.01
CA LEU A 620 0.45 -26.67 0.82
C LEU A 620 -0.81 -26.53 -0.03
N GLN A 621 -1.26 -27.66 -0.56
CA GLN A 621 -2.56 -27.78 -1.24
C GLN A 621 -3.65 -27.93 -0.17
N PHE A 622 -4.35 -26.85 0.15
CA PHE A 622 -5.51 -26.89 1.05
C PHE A 622 -6.69 -27.60 0.36
N PRO A 623 -7.22 -28.71 0.92
CA PRO A 623 -8.42 -29.33 0.40
C PRO A 623 -9.61 -28.42 0.72
N GLY A 624 -10.20 -27.79 -0.29
CA GLY A 624 -11.36 -26.91 -0.11
C GLY A 624 -11.46 -25.70 -1.06
N VAL A 625 -10.44 -25.44 -1.88
CA VAL A 625 -10.50 -24.37 -2.91
C VAL A 625 -11.67 -24.61 -3.89
N GLU A 626 -12.05 -25.87 -4.10
CA GLU A 626 -13.19 -26.27 -4.95
C GLU A 626 -14.56 -25.88 -4.37
N LEU A 627 -14.70 -25.67 -3.05
CA LEU A 627 -15.98 -25.34 -2.39
C LEU A 627 -16.35 -23.85 -2.46
N LEU A 628 -15.43 -22.98 -2.90
CA LEU A 628 -15.66 -21.53 -3.02
C LEU A 628 -16.09 -21.10 -4.44
N ASN A 629 -16.29 -22.05 -5.36
CA ASN A 629 -16.81 -21.82 -6.71
C ASN A 629 -18.36 -21.76 -6.77
N LEU A 630 -19.04 -21.66 -5.64
CA LEU A 630 -20.49 -21.45 -5.60
C LEU A 630 -20.81 -19.96 -5.80
N THR A 631 -20.76 -19.54 -7.06
CA THR A 631 -21.52 -18.39 -7.55
C THR A 631 -22.87 -18.89 -8.08
N GLU A 632 -23.83 -19.03 -7.19
CA GLU A 632 -25.27 -18.88 -7.50
C GLU A 632 -25.88 -17.84 -6.57
#